data_AF-A0A4Z0V3X0-F1
#
_entry.id   AF-A0A4Z0V3X0-F1
#
_cell.length_a   1.000
_cell.length_b   1.000
_cell.length_c   1.000
_cell.angle_alpha   90.00
_cell.angle_beta   90.00
_cell.angle_gamma   90.00
#
_symmetry.space_group_name_H-M   'P 1'
#
loop_
_entity.id
_entity.type
_entity.pdbx_description
1 polymer ?
#
loop_
_entity_poly.entity_id
_entity_poly.type
_entity_poly.pdbx_seq_one_letter_code
_entity_poly.pdbx_strand_id
1 'polypeptide(L)'
;MNHISEFLRWVFTAIGAIVAILEPTLPYLIICTLMIFADCFTAWQLSKRARKAHPERVSDDGKKFKSQHFGKVIMTVLKAWALIIMAFLMQKHITDGLPIDLTKVAAGAICFWQLWSILENESSCNGAKWAKLLQRIVVDKTERHFDIDLSEIKSKTE
;
A
#
# COMPACT_ATOMS: atom_id res chain seq x y z
N MET A 1 -14.66 -17.92 -39.20
CA MET A 1 -15.11 -16.81 -38.32
C MET A 1 -16.02 -17.26 -37.17
N ASN A 2 -16.89 -18.27 -37.33
CA ASN A 2 -17.84 -18.69 -36.28
C ASN A 2 -17.21 -19.32 -35.01
N HIS A 3 -16.08 -20.04 -35.12
CA HIS A 3 -15.45 -20.66 -33.94
C HIS A 3 -14.77 -19.65 -33.01
N ILE A 4 -14.21 -18.57 -33.58
CA ILE A 4 -13.55 -17.51 -32.80
C ILE A 4 -14.60 -16.69 -32.04
N SER A 5 -15.74 -16.36 -32.67
CA SER A 5 -16.82 -15.63 -32.00
C SER A 5 -17.47 -16.44 -30.89
N GLU A 6 -17.71 -17.74 -31.09
CA GLU A 6 -18.25 -18.60 -30.03
C GLU A 6 -17.27 -18.77 -28.87
N PHE A 7 -15.98 -18.97 -29.15
CA PHE A 7 -14.95 -19.06 -28.12
C PHE A 7 -14.88 -17.77 -27.29
N LEU A 8 -14.84 -16.61 -27.95
CA LEU A 8 -14.84 -15.31 -27.26
C LEU A 8 -16.11 -15.12 -26.43
N ARG A 9 -17.28 -15.53 -26.94
CA ARG A 9 -18.54 -15.44 -26.20
C ARG A 9 -18.51 -16.24 -24.90
N TRP A 10 -17.96 -17.46 -24.93
CA TRP A 10 -17.78 -18.27 -23.72
C TRP A 10 -16.79 -17.63 -22.73
N VAL A 11 -15.68 -17.09 -23.23
CA VAL A 11 -14.69 -16.39 -22.40
C VAL A 11 -15.33 -15.17 -21.72
N PHE A 12 -16.02 -14.30 -22.47
CA PHE A 12 -16.69 -13.13 -21.89
C PHE A 12 -17.80 -13.50 -20.92
N THR A 13 -18.55 -14.58 -21.19
CA THR A 13 -19.57 -15.09 -20.26
C THR A 13 -18.94 -15.56 -18.95
N ALA A 14 -17.83 -16.32 -19.02
CA ALA A 14 -17.11 -16.77 -17.83
C ALA A 14 -16.53 -15.60 -17.02
N ILE A 15 -15.91 -14.63 -17.69
CA ILE A 15 -15.39 -13.42 -17.05
C ILE A 15 -16.54 -12.63 -16.41
N GLY A 16 -17.65 -12.44 -17.11
CA GLY A 16 -18.83 -11.73 -16.61
C GLY A 16 -19.42 -12.41 -15.36
N ALA A 17 -19.48 -13.74 -15.34
CA ALA A 17 -19.93 -14.50 -14.18
C ALA A 17 -19.00 -14.32 -12.98
N ILE A 18 -17.68 -14.37 -13.19
CA ILE A 18 -16.69 -14.13 -12.12
C ILE A 18 -16.81 -12.70 -11.58
N VAL A 19 -16.93 -11.71 -12.47
CA VAL A 19 -17.09 -10.29 -12.08
C VAL A 19 -18.38 -10.10 -11.29
N ALA A 20 -19.49 -10.71 -11.70
CA ALA A 20 -20.76 -10.63 -10.98
C ALA A 20 -20.68 -11.24 -9.58
N ILE A 21 -19.94 -12.34 -9.40
CA ILE A 21 -19.72 -12.96 -8.07
C ILE A 21 -18.86 -12.07 -7.18
N LEU A 22 -17.86 -11.40 -7.77
CA LEU A 22 -16.90 -10.56 -7.05
C LEU A 22 -17.32 -9.08 -6.96
N GLU A 23 -18.44 -8.70 -7.55
CA GLU A 23 -18.99 -7.34 -7.56
C GLU A 23 -19.05 -6.69 -6.16
N PRO A 24 -19.42 -7.40 -5.08
CA PRO A 24 -19.40 -6.85 -3.73
C PRO A 24 -18.02 -6.44 -3.22
N THR A 25 -16.94 -6.99 -3.81
CA THR A 25 -15.56 -6.68 -3.41
C THR A 25 -15.00 -5.44 -4.10
N LEU A 26 -15.60 -5.02 -5.23
CA LEU A 26 -15.05 -3.97 -6.09
C LEU A 26 -14.79 -2.64 -5.39
N PRO A 27 -15.68 -2.10 -4.52
CA PRO A 27 -15.42 -0.84 -3.83
C PRO A 27 -14.13 -0.89 -3.01
N TYR A 28 -13.89 -2.01 -2.30
CA TYR A 28 -12.69 -2.19 -1.48
C TYR A 28 -11.43 -2.34 -2.32
N LEU A 29 -11.50 -3.08 -3.44
CA LEU A 29 -10.39 -3.24 -4.37
C LEU A 29 -9.97 -1.88 -4.94
N ILE A 30 -10.92 -1.05 -5.36
CA ILE A 30 -10.65 0.30 -5.91
C ILE A 30 -9.99 1.17 -4.85
N ILE A 31 -10.57 1.27 -3.64
CA ILE A 31 -10.04 2.11 -2.56
C ILE A 31 -8.61 1.68 -2.18
N CYS A 32 -8.39 0.39 -1.98
CA CYS A 32 -7.05 -0.12 -1.63
C CYS A 32 -6.03 0.13 -2.74
N THR A 33 -6.44 0.00 -4.01
CA THR A 33 -5.58 0.29 -5.16
C THR A 33 -5.16 1.76 -5.19
N LEU A 34 -6.11 2.68 -4.97
CA LEU A 34 -5.82 4.11 -4.90
C LEU A 34 -4.86 4.44 -3.74
N MET A 35 -5.07 3.84 -2.57
CA MET A 35 -4.17 3.99 -1.43
C MET A 35 -2.75 3.48 -1.72
N ILE A 36 -2.62 2.34 -2.40
CA ILE A 36 -1.31 1.79 -2.79
C ILE A 36 -0.59 2.72 -3.79
N PHE A 37 -1.32 3.28 -4.75
CA PHE A 37 -0.74 4.25 -5.67
C PHE A 37 -0.36 5.57 -4.99
N ALA A 38 -1.18 6.06 -4.07
CA ALA A 38 -0.88 7.25 -3.27
C ALA A 38 0.40 7.04 -2.44
N ASP A 39 0.54 5.88 -1.79
CA ASP A 39 1.75 5.50 -1.07
C ASP A 39 2.98 5.49 -1.99
N CYS A 40 2.91 4.80 -3.14
CA CYS A 40 3.99 4.81 -4.13
C CYS A 40 4.35 6.23 -4.60
N PHE A 41 3.36 7.09 -4.79
CA PHE A 41 3.56 8.48 -5.18
C PHE A 41 4.28 9.27 -4.08
N THR A 42 3.90 9.11 -2.81
CA THR A 42 4.58 9.78 -1.69
C THR A 42 6.01 9.28 -1.49
N ALA A 43 6.27 7.99 -1.67
CA ALA A 43 7.62 7.43 -1.67
C ALA A 43 8.48 8.01 -2.81
N TRP A 44 7.90 8.18 -4.00
CA TRP A 44 8.57 8.85 -5.11
C TRP A 44 8.89 10.32 -4.80
N GLN A 45 7.95 11.06 -4.21
CA GLN A 45 8.22 12.43 -3.77
C GLN A 45 9.32 12.50 -2.71
N LEU A 46 9.31 11.58 -1.74
CA LEU A 46 10.36 11.47 -0.74
C LEU A 46 11.71 11.24 -1.41
N SER A 47 11.81 10.34 -2.39
CA SER A 47 13.06 10.10 -3.13
C SER A 47 13.62 11.38 -3.78
N LYS A 48 12.74 12.29 -4.22
CA LYS A 48 13.11 13.59 -4.78
C LYS A 48 13.60 14.56 -3.70
N ARG A 49 12.94 14.60 -2.54
CA ARG A 49 13.36 15.41 -1.38
C ARG A 49 14.68 14.92 -0.80
N ALA A 50 14.81 13.62 -0.56
CA ALA A 50 16.00 12.99 -0.01
C ALA A 50 17.24 13.25 -0.87
N ARG A 51 17.12 13.17 -2.20
CA ARG A 51 18.21 13.51 -3.12
C ARG A 51 18.62 14.99 -3.07
N LYS A 52 17.68 15.90 -2.79
CA LYS A 52 17.98 17.33 -2.63
C LYS A 52 18.67 17.61 -1.29
N ALA A 53 18.26 16.92 -0.23
CA ALA A 53 18.78 17.11 1.13
C ALA A 53 20.12 16.38 1.38
N HIS A 54 20.31 15.21 0.76
CA HIS A 54 21.45 14.31 0.96
C HIS A 54 21.92 13.71 -0.38
N PRO A 55 22.43 14.52 -1.32
CA PRO A 55 22.91 14.05 -2.62
C PRO A 55 24.02 12.99 -2.51
N GLU A 56 24.84 13.05 -1.47
CA GLU A 56 25.95 12.14 -1.19
C GLU A 56 25.54 10.74 -0.74
N ARG A 57 24.29 10.56 -0.27
CA ARG A 57 23.76 9.26 0.22
C ARG A 57 22.82 8.58 -0.77
N VAL A 58 22.54 9.20 -1.92
CA VAL A 58 21.57 8.71 -2.91
C VAL A 58 22.31 8.44 -4.22
N SER A 59 22.30 7.19 -4.72
CA SER A 59 23.02 6.86 -5.96
C SER A 59 22.45 7.61 -7.18
N ASP A 60 23.34 8.05 -8.07
CA ASP A 60 23.03 8.87 -9.25
C ASP A 60 22.17 8.13 -10.30
N ASP A 61 22.10 6.78 -10.18
CA ASP A 61 21.30 5.88 -11.04
C ASP A 61 19.78 5.97 -10.83
N GLY A 62 19.31 6.74 -9.84
CA GLY A 62 17.89 6.89 -9.51
C GLY A 62 17.06 7.72 -10.49
N LYS A 63 17.65 8.28 -11.57
CA LYS A 63 16.93 9.08 -12.58
C LYS A 63 15.90 8.28 -13.39
N LYS A 64 16.06 6.96 -13.51
CA LYS A 64 15.17 6.12 -14.31
C LYS A 64 14.21 5.38 -13.39
N PHE A 65 12.91 5.54 -13.64
CA PHE A 65 11.86 4.69 -13.05
C PHE A 65 12.17 3.24 -13.44
N LYS A 66 12.91 2.50 -12.60
CA LYS A 66 13.25 1.11 -12.92
C LYS A 66 11.95 0.33 -12.94
N SER A 67 11.69 -0.37 -14.04
CA SER A 67 10.54 -1.29 -14.20
C SER A 67 10.34 -2.23 -13.01
N GLN A 68 11.43 -2.57 -12.33
CA GLN A 68 11.45 -3.33 -11.08
C GLN A 68 10.61 -2.71 -9.93
N HIS A 69 10.55 -1.38 -9.80
CA HIS A 69 9.70 -0.73 -8.79
C HIS A 69 8.22 -0.82 -9.17
N PHE A 70 7.89 -0.64 -10.44
CA PHE A 70 6.52 -0.81 -10.92
C PHE A 70 6.02 -2.24 -10.71
N GLY A 71 6.84 -3.25 -11.03
CA GLY A 71 6.51 -4.65 -10.78
C GLY A 71 6.21 -4.95 -9.30
N LYS A 72 6.95 -4.34 -8.37
CA LYS A 72 6.68 -4.45 -6.92
C LYS A 72 5.33 -3.84 -6.55
N VAL A 73 4.96 -2.69 -7.12
CA VAL A 73 3.65 -2.05 -6.89
C VAL A 73 2.53 -2.94 -7.39
N ILE A 74 2.63 -3.45 -8.62
CA ILE A 74 1.62 -4.37 -9.19
C ILE A 74 1.48 -5.63 -8.32
N MET A 75 2.60 -6.21 -7.87
CA MET A 75 2.55 -7.36 -6.96
C MET A 75 1.86 -7.03 -5.64
N THR A 76 2.05 -5.81 -5.13
CA THR A 76 1.38 -5.34 -3.90
C THR A 76 -0.13 -5.19 -4.11
N VAL A 77 -0.55 -4.63 -5.24
CA VAL A 77 -1.97 -4.56 -5.63
C VAL A 77 -2.58 -5.95 -5.75
N LEU A 78 -1.92 -6.89 -6.45
CA LEU A 78 -2.42 -8.25 -6.62
C LEU A 78 -2.55 -9.00 -5.29
N LYS A 79 -1.57 -8.84 -4.38
CA LYS A 79 -1.64 -9.41 -3.03
C LYS A 79 -2.80 -8.82 -2.22
N ALA A 80 -3.01 -7.50 -2.28
CA ALA A 80 -4.12 -6.84 -1.60
C ALA A 80 -5.47 -7.32 -2.15
N TRP A 81 -5.59 -7.45 -3.48
CA TRP A 81 -6.79 -7.97 -4.11
C TRP A 81 -7.08 -9.41 -3.72
N ALA A 82 -6.06 -10.28 -3.73
CA ALA A 82 -6.18 -11.66 -3.29
C ALA A 82 -6.66 -11.73 -1.83
N LEU A 83 -6.12 -10.91 -0.93
CA LEU A 83 -6.55 -10.85 0.46
C LEU A 83 -8.03 -10.44 0.61
N ILE A 84 -8.47 -9.40 -0.10
CA ILE A 84 -9.86 -8.90 -0.04
C ILE A 84 -10.84 -9.95 -0.58
N ILE A 85 -10.52 -10.55 -1.74
CA ILE A 85 -11.35 -11.59 -2.35
C ILE A 85 -11.43 -12.82 -1.44
N MET A 86 -10.30 -13.25 -0.87
CA MET A 86 -10.27 -14.37 0.08
C MET A 86 -11.10 -14.08 1.32
N ALA A 87 -10.96 -12.88 1.92
CA ALA A 87 -11.76 -12.48 3.07
C ALA A 87 -13.26 -12.49 2.77
N PHE A 88 -13.66 -12.03 1.58
CA PHE A 88 -15.04 -12.09 1.10
C PHE A 88 -15.55 -13.53 0.96
N LEU A 89 -14.78 -14.41 0.32
CA LEU A 89 -15.17 -15.81 0.15
C LEU A 89 -15.26 -16.53 1.51
N MET A 90 -14.35 -16.23 2.45
CA MET A 90 -14.42 -16.76 3.82
C MET A 90 -15.65 -16.26 4.58
N GLN A 91 -15.98 -14.97 4.47
CA GLN A 91 -17.22 -14.42 5.04
C GLN A 91 -18.42 -15.19 4.48
N LYS A 92 -18.53 -15.28 3.16
CA LYS A 92 -19.68 -15.83 2.46
C LYS A 92 -19.86 -17.34 2.65
N HIS A 93 -18.78 -18.12 2.70
CA HIS A 93 -18.86 -19.59 2.65
C HIS A 93 -18.47 -20.29 3.96
N ILE A 94 -17.79 -19.61 4.88
CA ILE A 94 -17.27 -20.23 6.10
C ILE A 94 -17.84 -19.55 7.35
N THR A 95 -18.01 -18.23 7.32
CA THR A 95 -18.25 -17.41 8.52
C THR A 95 -19.50 -16.52 8.42
N ASP A 96 -20.49 -16.95 7.65
CA ASP A 96 -21.70 -16.18 7.29
C ASP A 96 -22.51 -15.69 8.51
N GLY A 97 -22.37 -16.35 9.67
CA GLY A 97 -23.02 -15.95 10.93
C GLY A 97 -22.22 -15.00 11.83
N LEU A 98 -20.99 -14.62 11.47
CA LEU A 98 -20.20 -13.69 12.30
C LEU A 98 -20.67 -12.25 12.08
N PRO A 99 -20.89 -11.46 13.16
CA PRO A 99 -21.31 -10.06 13.06
C PRO A 99 -20.20 -9.13 12.56
N ILE A 100 -19.03 -9.67 12.21
CA ILE A 100 -17.86 -8.94 11.77
C ILE A 100 -17.70 -9.17 10.27
N ASP A 101 -17.64 -8.08 9.51
CA ASP A 101 -17.40 -8.11 8.07
C ASP A 101 -15.91 -8.24 7.79
N LEU A 102 -15.45 -9.47 7.51
CA LEU A 102 -14.04 -9.77 7.27
C LEU A 102 -13.47 -8.98 6.08
N THR A 103 -14.28 -8.69 5.06
CA THR A 103 -13.84 -7.92 3.89
C THR A 103 -13.54 -6.48 4.27
N LYS A 104 -14.41 -5.84 5.06
CA LYS A 104 -14.16 -4.48 5.58
C LYS A 104 -12.95 -4.43 6.50
N VAL A 105 -12.78 -5.44 7.37
CA VAL A 105 -11.61 -5.51 8.26
C VAL A 105 -10.32 -5.62 7.44
N ALA A 106 -10.28 -6.51 6.45
CA ALA A 106 -9.11 -6.67 5.59
C ALA A 106 -8.79 -5.39 4.79
N ALA A 107 -9.81 -4.78 4.18
CA ALA A 107 -9.64 -3.52 3.44
C ALA A 107 -9.20 -2.37 4.36
N GLY A 108 -9.79 -2.27 5.56
CA GLY A 108 -9.42 -1.29 6.57
C GLY A 108 -7.98 -1.45 7.04
N ALA A 109 -7.53 -2.69 7.28
CA ALA A 109 -6.15 -2.98 7.65
C ALA A 109 -5.16 -2.57 6.54
N ILE A 110 -5.45 -2.88 5.27
CA ILE A 110 -4.63 -2.46 4.13
C ILE A 110 -4.59 -0.93 4.03
N CYS A 111 -5.74 -0.27 4.12
CA CYS A 111 -5.81 1.20 4.03
C CYS A 111 -5.05 1.87 5.18
N PHE A 112 -5.18 1.34 6.39
CA PHE A 112 -4.44 1.85 7.56
C PHE A 112 -2.94 1.69 7.38
N TRP A 113 -2.49 0.53 6.90
CA TRP A 113 -1.08 0.28 6.61
C TRP A 113 -0.52 1.24 5.55
N GLN A 114 -1.26 1.44 4.44
CA GLN A 114 -0.84 2.39 3.40
C GLN A 114 -0.88 3.84 3.87
N LEU A 115 -1.87 4.21 4.68
CA LEU A 115 -1.91 5.54 5.28
C LEU A 115 -0.69 5.75 6.18
N TRP A 116 -0.36 4.78 7.03
CA TRP A 116 0.83 4.86 7.89
C TRP A 116 2.11 5.06 7.07
N SER A 117 2.29 4.30 6.00
CA SER A 117 3.42 4.43 5.07
C SER A 117 3.47 5.83 4.41
N ILE A 118 2.32 6.38 4.00
CA ILE A 118 2.23 7.74 3.48
C ILE A 118 2.70 8.78 4.51
N LEU A 119 2.23 8.68 5.75
CA LEU A 119 2.60 9.61 6.83
C LEU A 119 4.11 9.53 7.13
N GLU A 120 4.70 8.34 7.10
CA GLU A 120 6.13 8.14 7.24
C GLU A 120 6.91 8.80 6.09
N ASN A 121 6.44 8.63 4.85
CA ASN A 121 7.05 9.24 3.68
C ASN A 121 6.95 10.77 3.68
N GLU A 122 5.82 11.32 4.11
CA GLU A 122 5.59 12.77 4.21
C GLU A 122 6.33 13.43 5.37
N SER A 123 6.45 12.73 6.50
CA SER A 123 7.23 13.22 7.63
C SER A 123 8.73 13.18 7.35
N SER A 124 9.20 12.23 6.53
CA SER A 124 10.61 12.11 6.16
C SER A 124 11.12 13.30 5.33
N CYS A 125 12.29 13.81 5.70
CA CYS A 125 12.92 15.01 5.12
C CYS A 125 11.99 16.25 5.12
N ASN A 126 11.09 16.36 6.11
CA ASN A 126 10.15 17.46 6.27
C ASN A 126 10.37 18.16 7.62
N GLY A 127 10.52 19.49 7.59
CA GLY A 127 10.80 20.31 8.78
C GLY A 127 9.56 20.76 9.56
N ALA A 128 8.36 20.41 9.11
CA ALA A 128 7.11 20.82 9.77
C ALA A 128 7.01 20.27 11.20
N LYS A 129 6.35 21.00 12.10
CA LYS A 129 6.21 20.62 13.53
C LYS A 129 5.55 19.25 13.71
N TRP A 130 4.52 18.94 12.91
CA TRP A 130 3.86 17.63 12.94
C TRP A 130 4.72 16.51 12.36
N ALA A 131 5.55 16.78 11.34
CA ALA A 131 6.51 15.81 10.81
C ALA A 131 7.57 15.44 11.85
N LYS A 132 8.12 16.44 12.57
CA LYS A 132 9.04 16.19 13.69
C LYS A 132 8.38 15.40 14.83
N LEU A 133 7.09 15.62 15.11
CA LEU A 133 6.35 14.86 16.11
C LEU A 133 6.19 13.38 15.69
N LEU A 134 5.79 13.12 14.44
CA LEU A 134 5.70 11.76 13.91
C LEU A 134 7.04 11.02 13.96
N GLN A 135 8.12 11.68 13.52
CA GLN A 135 9.47 11.11 13.60
C GLN A 135 9.84 10.75 15.05
N ARG A 136 9.54 11.63 16.02
CA ARG A 136 9.78 11.34 17.44
C ARG A 136 8.99 10.14 17.95
N ILE A 137 7.71 10.01 17.57
CA ILE A 137 6.88 8.85 17.96
C ILE A 137 7.45 7.55 17.40
N VAL A 138 7.91 7.55 16.13
CA VAL A 138 8.51 6.37 15.50
C VAL A 138 9.85 6.00 16.17
N VAL A 139 10.68 7.00 16.47
CA VAL A 139 11.98 6.80 17.16
C VAL A 139 11.78 6.25 18.57
N ASP A 140 10.88 6.84 19.37
CA ASP A 140 10.58 6.39 20.75
C ASP A 140 10.09 4.93 20.80
N LYS A 141 9.27 4.53 19.83
CA LYS A 141 8.81 3.14 19.70
C LYS A 141 9.96 2.18 19.38
N THR A 142 10.95 2.63 18.63
CA THR A 142 12.12 1.84 18.25
C THR A 142 13.11 1.72 19.41
N GLU A 143 13.39 2.82 20.11
CA GLU A 143 14.24 2.89 21.31
C GLU A 143 13.73 1.99 22.46
N ARG A 144 12.41 1.81 22.58
CA ARG A 144 11.83 0.91 23.58
C ARG A 144 11.98 -0.58 23.24
N HIS A 145 12.18 -0.92 21.97
CA HIS A 145 12.29 -2.31 21.51
C HIS A 145 13.74 -2.73 21.21
N PHE A 146 14.56 -1.76 20.84
CA PHE A 146 15.99 -1.88 20.69
C PHE A 146 16.61 -0.97 21.74
N ASP A 147 17.23 -1.55 22.77
CA ASP A 147 17.93 -0.89 23.88
C ASP A 147 19.16 -0.10 23.40
N ILE A 148 18.93 0.81 22.45
CA ILE A 148 19.89 1.62 21.71
C ILE A 148 19.48 3.05 21.99
N ASP A 149 20.33 3.78 22.73
CA ASP A 149 20.13 5.19 23.00
C ASP A 149 20.26 6.01 21.70
N LEU A 150 19.13 6.52 21.21
CA LEU A 150 19.05 7.37 20.01
C LEU A 150 19.13 8.87 20.36
N SER A 151 19.59 9.21 21.57
CA SER A 151 19.79 10.60 22.02
C SER A 151 20.66 11.44 21.07
N GLU A 152 21.58 10.83 20.32
CA GLU A 152 22.38 11.49 19.26
C GLU A 152 21.54 12.04 18.09
N ILE A 153 20.36 11.47 17.80
CA ILE A 153 19.45 11.99 16.77
C ILE A 153 18.64 13.19 17.30
N LYS A 154 18.39 13.20 18.62
CA LYS A 154 17.61 14.24 19.30
C LYS A 154 18.33 15.59 19.32
N SER A 155 19.67 15.60 19.37
CA SER A 155 20.49 16.81 19.51
C SER A 155 20.73 17.60 18.22
N LYS A 156 20.58 17.00 17.03
CA LYS A 156 20.80 17.68 15.73
C LYS A 156 19.60 18.45 15.17
N THR A 157 18.50 18.54 15.93
CA THR A 157 17.23 19.12 15.47
C THR A 157 16.93 20.51 16.03
N GLU A 158 17.82 21.05 16.87
CA GLU A 158 17.79 22.44 17.37
C GLU A 158 18.52 23.40 16.43
#